data_AF-A0AAW1P3Z5-F1
#
_entry.id   AF-A0AAW1P3Z5-F1
#
_cell.length_a   1.000
_cell.length_b   1.000
_cell.length_c   1.000
_cell.angle_alpha   90.00
_cell.angle_beta   90.00
_cell.angle_gamma   90.00
#
_symmetry.space_group_name_H-M   'P 1'
#
loop_
_entity.id
_entity.type
_entity.pdbx_description
1 polymer ?
#
loop_
_entity_poly.entity_id
_entity_poly.type
_entity_poly.pdbx_seq_one_letter_code
_entity_poly.pdbx_strand_id
1 'polypeptide(L)'
;MGAHLMPSGAAAPLSTSKGAGLAETEHMFFYPDKDATNVSVRQFVNAELGGTGLANMVKNAAEESIKKHGAFTLVLSGGSLLKALGKLVGMKGVDYAKWHVFYADERNVPHDSDDCTHKGAHEAFLSKVAIPEQQVHKLREGLNVQDAATEYAGQLLGLDPSVLPRNSEGFPVFDLILLGVGPDGHVASLFPNRTQTSAREGWVLPIADSPKPPPERITLTMPAINSARHVAVVAFGAGKAEIVQRVLEAARLAPRSPVSAPLLPARPQTIGRPSISQSRQARDLLVARAVDKTETVDVDAIVKDLQTKWDGVENKTSVVVYAGGAVVLLWLSSSLVGAVNAVPLLPKLLELVGLGYTSWFVYRYLLFKSSREELLQDVDELKRKIAGAAQDAKKSTSSKSSGSSF
;
A
#
# COMPACT_ATOMS: atom_id res chain seq x y z
N MET A 1 -47.20 13.36 26.57
CA MET A 1 -47.65 12.03 26.13
C MET A 1 -47.24 11.87 24.68
N GLY A 2 -46.42 10.90 24.26
CA GLY A 2 -45.53 10.01 24.98
C GLY A 2 -44.57 9.40 23.95
N ALA A 3 -43.25 9.53 24.15
CA ALA A 3 -42.28 9.03 23.19
C ALA A 3 -42.07 7.52 23.40
N HIS A 4 -42.47 6.69 22.44
CA HIS A 4 -42.15 5.27 22.45
C HIS A 4 -40.68 5.07 22.07
N LEU A 5 -39.86 4.77 23.08
CA LEU A 5 -38.50 4.25 22.90
C LEU A 5 -38.58 2.80 22.39
N MET A 6 -37.91 2.51 21.27
CA MET A 6 -37.70 1.14 20.80
C MET A 6 -36.39 0.59 21.40
N PRO A 7 -36.40 -0.54 22.11
CA PRO A 7 -35.21 -1.12 22.73
C PRO A 7 -34.41 -1.97 21.74
N SER A 8 -33.83 -1.35 20.71
CA SER A 8 -32.66 -1.90 20.01
C SER A 8 -31.86 -0.75 19.36
N GLY A 9 -30.55 -0.74 19.56
CA GLY A 9 -29.65 0.35 19.13
C GLY A 9 -29.32 0.34 17.64
N ALA A 10 -30.32 0.12 16.77
CA ALA A 10 -30.15 0.12 15.32
C ALA A 10 -30.67 1.43 14.71
N ALA A 11 -29.78 2.25 14.16
CA ALA A 11 -30.17 3.34 13.28
C ALA A 11 -30.69 2.74 11.96
N ALA A 12 -31.92 3.08 11.58
CA ALA A 12 -32.51 2.61 10.33
C ALA A 12 -31.82 3.23 9.10
N PRO A 13 -31.47 2.44 8.06
CA PRO A 13 -30.95 3.00 6.82
C PRO A 13 -32.09 3.61 6.00
N LEU A 14 -32.02 4.92 5.73
CA LEU A 14 -32.94 5.60 4.82
C LEU A 14 -32.43 5.57 3.37
N SER A 15 -33.29 5.02 2.51
CA SER A 15 -33.13 4.80 1.06
C SER A 15 -32.79 6.09 0.30
N THR A 16 -31.95 6.07 -0.75
CA THR A 16 -32.32 5.71 -2.14
C THR A 16 -31.06 5.78 -3.04
N SER A 17 -30.94 5.18 -4.23
CA SER A 17 -31.86 4.39 -5.07
C SER A 17 -31.12 3.20 -5.76
N LYS A 18 -31.41 2.88 -7.03
CA LYS A 18 -30.59 2.03 -7.92
C LYS A 18 -30.56 2.62 -9.34
N GLY A 19 -29.42 3.19 -9.73
CA GLY A 19 -29.06 3.37 -11.14
C GLY A 19 -28.40 2.10 -11.70
N ALA A 20 -28.37 1.95 -13.01
CA ALA A 20 -27.75 0.77 -13.64
C ALA A 20 -26.21 0.82 -13.56
N GLY A 21 -25.59 -0.24 -13.02
CA GLY A 21 -24.30 -0.69 -13.55
C GLY A 21 -23.02 -0.53 -12.72
N LEU A 22 -23.05 -0.25 -11.42
CA LEU A 22 -21.88 -0.47 -10.53
C LEU A 22 -22.34 -1.10 -9.20
N ALA A 23 -21.69 -2.20 -8.80
CA ALA A 23 -21.84 -2.78 -7.47
C ALA A 23 -20.91 -2.06 -6.49
N GLU A 24 -21.29 -0.82 -6.18
CA GLU A 24 -20.61 0.10 -5.26
C GLU A 24 -21.47 0.28 -4.00
N THR A 25 -20.84 0.23 -2.83
CA THR A 25 -21.47 0.58 -1.55
C THR A 25 -20.76 1.80 -0.98
N GLU A 26 -21.45 2.93 -0.96
CA GLU A 26 -20.95 4.17 -0.34
C GLU A 26 -21.43 4.27 1.11
N HIS A 27 -20.48 4.52 2.01
CA HIS A 27 -20.69 4.76 3.43
C HIS A 27 -20.07 6.11 3.80
N MET A 28 -20.89 7.06 4.22
CA MET A 28 -20.40 8.35 4.71
C MET A 28 -20.20 8.30 6.23
N PHE A 29 -18.97 8.56 6.68
CA PHE A 29 -18.61 8.64 8.08
C PHE A 29 -18.50 10.10 8.53
N PHE A 30 -19.36 10.47 9.48
CA PHE A 30 -19.33 11.74 10.19
C PHE A 30 -18.49 11.59 11.45
N TYR A 31 -17.55 12.51 11.66
CA TYR A 31 -16.65 12.50 12.80
C TYR A 31 -17.16 13.50 13.85
N PRO A 32 -17.09 13.16 15.15
CA PRO A 32 -17.70 13.99 16.20
C PRO A 32 -16.90 15.25 16.55
N ASP A 33 -15.69 15.39 16.02
CA ASP A 33 -14.86 16.58 16.21
C ASP A 33 -15.26 17.67 15.21
N LYS A 34 -15.31 18.93 15.66
CA LYS A 34 -15.79 20.07 14.85
C LYS A 34 -14.84 20.43 13.71
N ASP A 35 -13.58 20.02 13.84
CA ASP A 35 -12.50 20.23 12.88
C ASP A 35 -12.21 18.99 12.02
N ALA A 36 -12.89 17.86 12.30
CA ALA A 36 -12.79 16.65 11.49
C ALA A 36 -13.72 16.71 10.28
N THR A 37 -13.14 16.64 9.10
CA THR A 37 -13.84 16.55 7.81
C THR A 37 -14.65 15.27 7.70
N ASN A 38 -15.82 15.34 7.04
CA ASN A 38 -16.54 14.15 6.57
C ASN A 38 -15.60 13.26 5.77
N VAL A 39 -15.75 11.94 5.92
CA VAL A 39 -15.01 10.93 5.18
C VAL A 39 -16.01 10.04 4.45
N SER A 40 -16.09 10.13 3.13
CA SER A 40 -16.82 9.14 2.33
C SER A 40 -15.97 7.88 2.16
N VAL A 41 -16.61 6.71 2.13
CA VAL A 41 -15.96 5.42 1.93
C VAL A 41 -16.72 4.65 0.86
N ARG A 42 -16.07 4.39 -0.27
CA ARG A 42 -16.65 3.68 -1.42
C ARG A 42 -16.03 2.30 -1.56
N GLN A 43 -16.79 1.28 -1.21
CA GLN A 43 -16.39 -0.11 -1.38
C GLN A 43 -16.93 -0.66 -2.71
N PHE A 44 -16.06 -1.30 -3.48
CA PHE A 44 -16.39 -1.98 -4.73
C PHE A 44 -16.29 -3.50 -4.54
N VAL A 45 -17.15 -4.27 -5.22
CA VAL A 45 -17.16 -5.74 -5.09
C VAL A 45 -15.83 -6.38 -5.52
N ASN A 46 -15.15 -5.83 -6.53
CA ASN A 46 -13.88 -6.35 -7.04
C ASN A 46 -12.91 -5.21 -7.47
N ALA A 47 -11.68 -5.57 -7.79
CA ALA A 47 -10.63 -4.63 -8.18
C ALA A 47 -10.90 -3.90 -9.51
N GLU A 48 -11.58 -4.55 -10.46
CA GLU A 48 -11.93 -3.93 -11.75
C GLU A 48 -12.92 -2.78 -11.59
N LEU A 49 -14.03 -3.02 -10.86
CA LEU A 49 -15.03 -1.99 -10.57
C LEU A 49 -14.41 -0.87 -9.72
N GLY A 50 -13.52 -1.20 -8.78
CA GLY A 50 -12.76 -0.21 -8.02
C GLY A 50 -11.82 0.64 -8.87
N GLY A 51 -11.18 0.07 -9.90
CA GLY A 51 -10.39 0.82 -10.87
C GLY A 51 -11.24 1.77 -11.71
N THR A 52 -12.40 1.32 -12.17
CA THR A 52 -13.37 2.16 -12.90
C THR A 52 -13.92 3.29 -12.01
N GLY A 53 -14.27 2.99 -10.76
CA GLY A 53 -14.71 3.97 -9.77
C GLY A 53 -13.64 5.01 -9.45
N LEU A 54 -12.38 4.59 -9.27
CA LEU A 54 -11.24 5.49 -9.11
C LEU A 54 -11.06 6.39 -10.33
N ALA A 55 -11.07 5.84 -11.54
CA ALA A 55 -10.89 6.63 -12.77
C ALA A 55 -12.03 7.66 -12.95
N ASN A 56 -13.27 7.31 -12.63
CA ASN A 56 -14.40 8.24 -12.60
C ASN A 56 -14.24 9.34 -11.54
N MET A 57 -13.75 9.00 -10.34
CA MET A 57 -13.46 9.99 -9.28
C MET A 57 -12.39 11.00 -9.73
N VAL A 58 -11.30 10.51 -10.34
CA VAL A 58 -10.23 11.38 -10.88
C VAL A 58 -10.76 12.25 -12.02
N LYS A 59 -11.56 11.70 -12.95
CA LYS A 59 -12.21 12.46 -14.02
C LYS A 59 -13.08 13.59 -13.47
N ASN A 60 -13.93 13.29 -12.48
CA ASN A 60 -14.85 14.29 -11.91
C ASN A 60 -14.08 15.40 -11.18
N ALA A 61 -13.04 15.05 -10.41
CA ALA A 61 -12.15 16.03 -9.78
C ALA A 61 -11.44 16.92 -10.82
N ALA A 62 -10.97 16.33 -11.93
CA ALA A 62 -10.37 17.07 -13.02
C ALA A 62 -11.36 18.05 -13.67
N GLU A 63 -12.57 17.60 -14.02
CA GLU A 63 -13.63 18.45 -14.59
C GLU A 63 -13.99 19.61 -13.65
N GLU A 64 -14.05 19.37 -12.34
CA GLU A 64 -14.36 20.40 -11.35
C GLU A 64 -13.23 21.44 -11.20
N SER A 65 -11.98 21.00 -11.06
CA SER A 65 -10.81 21.88 -10.92
C SER A 65 -10.54 22.69 -12.20
N ILE A 66 -10.57 22.05 -13.37
CA ILE A 66 -10.40 22.73 -14.67
C ILE A 66 -11.49 23.79 -14.86
N LYS A 67 -12.74 23.51 -14.49
CA LYS A 67 -13.82 24.50 -14.55
C LYS A 67 -13.65 25.66 -13.57
N LYS A 68 -13.04 25.43 -12.39
CA LYS A 68 -12.86 26.44 -11.34
C LYS A 68 -11.63 27.34 -11.55
N HIS A 69 -10.51 26.79 -12.02
CA HIS A 69 -9.23 27.51 -12.12
C HIS A 69 -8.38 27.14 -13.35
N GLY A 70 -8.91 26.39 -14.32
CA GLY A 70 -8.28 26.21 -15.65
C GLY A 70 -7.16 25.17 -15.74
N ALA A 71 -6.85 24.48 -14.63
CA ALA A 71 -5.87 23.40 -14.51
C ALA A 71 -6.35 22.35 -13.50
N PHE A 72 -5.76 21.16 -13.51
CA PHE A 72 -5.97 20.11 -12.51
C PHE A 72 -4.64 19.53 -12.04
N THR A 73 -4.43 19.46 -10.73
CA THR A 73 -3.22 18.93 -10.10
C THR A 73 -3.46 17.58 -9.45
N LEU A 74 -2.84 16.53 -10.01
CA LEU A 74 -2.96 15.14 -9.58
C LEU A 74 -1.65 14.65 -8.97
N VAL A 75 -1.69 14.21 -7.72
CA VAL A 75 -0.51 13.66 -7.02
C VAL A 75 -0.66 12.15 -6.83
N LEU A 76 0.38 11.39 -7.17
CA LEU A 76 0.38 9.93 -7.20
C LEU A 76 1.34 9.31 -6.17
N SER A 77 0.91 8.27 -5.45
CA SER A 77 1.81 7.29 -4.83
C SER A 77 1.93 6.01 -5.69
N GLY A 78 2.96 5.22 -5.43
CA GLY A 78 3.23 3.98 -6.15
C GLY A 78 2.38 2.76 -5.77
N GLY A 79 2.83 1.59 -6.23
CA GLY A 79 2.21 0.30 -5.95
C GLY A 79 0.97 0.00 -6.82
N SER A 80 0.03 -0.77 -6.28
CA SER A 80 -1.15 -1.25 -7.01
C SER A 80 -2.13 -0.15 -7.45
N LEU A 81 -2.05 1.03 -6.83
CA LEU A 81 -2.77 2.24 -7.23
C LEU A 81 -2.54 2.58 -8.71
N LEU A 82 -1.27 2.57 -9.16
CA LEU A 82 -0.92 2.94 -10.52
C LEU A 82 -1.60 2.04 -11.56
N LYS A 83 -1.68 0.73 -11.30
CA LYS A 83 -2.35 -0.24 -12.18
C LYS A 83 -3.84 0.07 -12.34
N ALA A 84 -4.51 0.51 -11.28
CA ALA A 84 -5.93 0.89 -11.32
C ALA A 84 -6.18 2.14 -12.17
N LEU A 85 -5.23 3.09 -12.20
CA LEU A 85 -5.28 4.29 -13.05
C LEU A 85 -5.17 3.98 -14.55
N GLY A 86 -4.78 2.76 -14.93
CA GLY A 86 -4.89 2.28 -16.32
C GLY A 86 -6.32 2.36 -16.88
N LYS A 87 -7.36 2.38 -16.02
CA LYS A 87 -8.76 2.60 -16.42
C LYS A 87 -9.06 4.03 -16.90
N LEU A 88 -8.13 4.98 -16.77
CA LEU A 88 -8.19 6.29 -17.43
C LEU A 88 -7.94 6.20 -18.95
N VAL A 89 -7.20 5.19 -19.42
CA VAL A 89 -6.84 5.06 -20.84
C VAL A 89 -8.09 4.83 -21.68
N GLY A 90 -8.32 5.70 -22.68
CA GLY A 90 -9.51 5.67 -23.53
C GLY A 90 -10.78 6.27 -22.89
N MET A 91 -10.69 6.84 -21.68
CA MET A 91 -11.82 7.52 -21.04
C MET A 91 -12.19 8.80 -21.80
N LYS A 92 -13.47 8.94 -22.15
CA LYS A 92 -13.98 10.08 -22.92
C LYS A 92 -14.32 11.27 -22.01
N GLY A 93 -14.19 12.48 -22.55
CA GLY A 93 -14.53 13.72 -21.84
C GLY A 93 -13.47 14.20 -20.84
N VAL A 94 -12.25 13.67 -20.90
CA VAL A 94 -11.14 14.09 -20.03
C VAL A 94 -10.20 15.03 -20.80
N ASP A 95 -10.06 16.27 -20.34
CA ASP A 95 -9.12 17.24 -20.90
C ASP A 95 -7.72 17.09 -20.26
N TYR A 96 -6.98 16.08 -20.74
CA TYR A 96 -5.62 15.78 -20.28
C TYR A 96 -4.61 16.92 -20.51
N ALA A 97 -4.88 17.84 -21.45
CA ALA A 97 -3.99 18.97 -21.71
C ALA A 97 -3.88 19.93 -20.51
N LYS A 98 -4.83 19.88 -19.57
CA LYS A 98 -4.87 20.70 -18.37
C LYS A 98 -4.34 20.02 -17.10
N TRP A 99 -3.85 18.79 -17.22
CA TRP A 99 -3.39 18.00 -16.07
C TRP A 99 -1.92 18.27 -15.78
N HIS A 100 -1.61 18.56 -14.52
CA HIS A 100 -0.25 18.51 -13.98
C HIS A 100 -0.14 17.34 -13.01
N VAL A 101 0.83 16.46 -13.25
CA VAL A 101 1.02 15.21 -12.51
C VAL A 101 2.26 15.30 -11.64
N PHE A 102 2.13 14.89 -10.39
CA PHE A 102 3.15 14.94 -9.35
C PHE A 102 3.21 13.59 -8.62
N TYR A 103 4.24 13.40 -7.79
CA TYR A 103 4.41 12.26 -6.91
C TYR A 103 4.32 12.66 -5.44
N ALA A 104 3.58 11.90 -4.65
CA ALA A 104 3.43 12.07 -3.21
C ALA A 104 4.66 11.50 -2.48
N ASP A 105 5.24 10.44 -3.03
CA ASP A 105 6.56 9.93 -2.72
C ASP A 105 7.19 9.33 -3.97
N GLU A 106 8.52 9.33 -4.00
CA GLU A 106 9.28 8.66 -5.04
C GLU A 106 10.56 8.05 -4.45
N ARG A 107 10.98 6.92 -5.02
CA ARG A 107 12.24 6.25 -4.68
C ARG A 107 13.38 6.98 -5.39
N ASN A 108 14.48 7.24 -4.68
CA ASN A 108 15.66 7.87 -5.28
C ASN A 108 16.45 6.82 -6.09
N VAL A 109 15.93 6.47 -7.25
CA VAL A 109 16.45 5.44 -8.17
C VAL A 109 16.37 5.92 -9.62
N PRO A 110 17.13 5.32 -10.56
CA PRO A 110 16.98 5.58 -11.98
C PRO A 110 15.54 5.42 -12.48
N HIS A 111 15.15 6.20 -13.49
CA HIS A 111 13.81 6.21 -14.09
C HIS A 111 13.48 4.93 -14.86
N ASP A 112 14.48 4.12 -15.20
CA ASP A 112 14.30 2.79 -15.80
C ASP A 112 14.14 1.67 -14.74
N SER A 113 14.32 1.97 -13.45
CA SER A 113 14.15 1.02 -12.35
C SER A 113 12.69 0.61 -12.13
N ASP A 114 12.44 -0.67 -11.87
CA ASP A 114 11.11 -1.19 -11.50
C ASP A 114 10.58 -0.62 -10.17
N ASP A 115 11.47 -0.06 -9.34
CA ASP A 115 11.11 0.66 -8.12
C ASP A 115 10.68 2.12 -8.36
N CYS A 116 10.83 2.66 -9.59
CA CYS A 116 10.43 4.01 -9.92
C CYS A 116 8.90 4.14 -10.07
N THR A 117 8.31 5.06 -9.31
CA THR A 117 6.88 5.39 -9.33
C THR A 117 6.50 6.08 -10.64
N HIS A 118 7.35 6.97 -11.15
CA HIS A 118 7.17 7.59 -12.47
C HIS A 118 7.14 6.55 -13.59
N LYS A 119 8.04 5.56 -13.60
CA LYS A 119 8.02 4.44 -14.57
C LYS A 119 6.68 3.70 -14.53
N GLY A 120 6.25 3.28 -13.35
CA GLY A 120 4.97 2.59 -13.18
C GLY A 120 3.76 3.43 -13.61
N ALA A 121 3.78 4.74 -13.39
CA ALA A 121 2.71 5.65 -13.82
C ALA A 121 2.72 5.84 -15.35
N HIS A 122 3.92 5.93 -15.93
CA HIS A 122 4.15 6.04 -17.37
C HIS A 122 3.67 4.80 -18.12
N GLU A 123 4.04 3.61 -17.66
CA GLU A 123 3.56 2.33 -18.20
C GLU A 123 2.06 2.13 -17.99
N ALA A 124 1.51 2.53 -16.84
CA ALA A 124 0.09 2.37 -16.55
C ALA A 124 -0.79 3.24 -17.45
N PHE A 125 -0.58 4.56 -17.46
CA PHE A 125 -1.44 5.48 -18.20
C PHE A 125 -0.76 6.71 -18.83
N LEU A 126 0.30 7.31 -18.27
CA LEU A 126 0.80 8.61 -18.77
C LEU A 126 1.26 8.54 -20.24
N SER A 127 1.89 7.43 -20.66
CA SER A 127 2.29 7.20 -22.06
C SER A 127 1.13 6.99 -23.05
N LYS A 128 -0.10 6.90 -22.55
CA LYS A 128 -1.32 6.49 -23.29
C LYS A 128 -2.42 7.56 -23.25
N VAL A 129 -2.15 8.72 -22.65
CA VAL A 129 -3.07 9.87 -22.56
C VAL A 129 -2.36 11.16 -22.98
N ALA A 130 -3.12 12.16 -23.42
CA ALA A 130 -2.57 13.41 -23.96
C ALA A 130 -2.18 14.44 -22.88
N ILE A 131 -1.40 14.02 -21.87
CA ILE A 131 -0.82 14.93 -20.87
C ILE A 131 0.52 15.45 -21.43
N PRO A 132 0.76 16.77 -21.52
CA PRO A 132 2.04 17.32 -21.96
C PRO A 132 3.17 16.90 -21.02
N GLU A 133 4.32 16.50 -21.56
CA GLU A 133 5.46 16.01 -20.75
C GLU A 133 5.96 17.05 -19.75
N GLN A 134 5.93 18.33 -20.12
CA GLN A 134 6.32 19.46 -19.27
C GLN A 134 5.36 19.69 -18.09
N GLN A 135 4.23 18.97 -18.05
CA GLN A 135 3.28 18.97 -16.94
C GLN A 135 3.39 17.71 -16.08
N VAL A 136 4.34 16.80 -16.37
CA VAL A 136 4.67 15.63 -15.54
C VAL A 136 5.93 15.93 -14.72
N HIS A 137 5.75 16.34 -13.48
CA HIS A 137 6.81 16.78 -12.57
C HIS A 137 7.45 15.58 -11.88
N LYS A 138 8.57 15.12 -12.43
CA LYS A 138 9.32 13.95 -11.95
C LYS A 138 10.59 14.35 -11.20
N LEU A 139 11.04 13.47 -10.31
CA LEU A 139 12.30 13.63 -9.59
C LEU A 139 13.48 13.63 -10.57
N ARG A 140 14.46 14.52 -10.39
CA ARG A 140 15.68 14.51 -11.20
C ARG A 140 16.61 13.36 -10.80
N GLU A 141 17.09 12.60 -11.78
CA GLU A 141 18.07 11.53 -11.57
C GLU A 141 19.44 12.05 -11.13
N GLY A 142 20.23 11.17 -10.50
CA GLY A 142 21.65 11.43 -10.19
C GLY A 142 21.91 12.34 -8.99
N LEU A 143 20.87 12.80 -8.29
CA LEU A 143 20.98 13.54 -7.04
C LEU A 143 21.02 12.57 -5.84
N ASN A 144 21.72 12.96 -4.77
CA ASN A 144 21.52 12.32 -3.45
C ASN A 144 20.13 12.69 -2.90
N VAL A 145 19.60 11.91 -1.96
CA VAL A 145 18.21 12.09 -1.51
C VAL A 145 17.89 13.47 -0.92
N GLN A 146 18.86 14.16 -0.29
CA GLN A 146 18.69 15.52 0.23
C GLN A 146 18.56 16.56 -0.89
N ASP A 147 19.46 16.53 -1.87
CA ASP A 147 19.41 17.41 -3.03
C ASP A 147 18.19 17.10 -3.90
N ALA A 148 17.80 15.82 -4.02
CA ALA A 148 16.60 15.37 -4.71
C ALA A 148 15.32 15.94 -4.08
N ALA A 149 15.21 15.92 -2.74
CA ALA A 149 14.08 16.52 -2.02
C ALA A 149 14.05 18.05 -2.18
N THR A 150 15.20 18.70 -2.13
CA THR A 150 15.34 20.16 -2.32
C THR A 150 14.99 20.58 -3.75
N GLU A 151 15.47 19.84 -4.75
CA GLU A 151 15.20 20.12 -6.16
C GLU A 151 13.72 19.93 -6.49
N TYR A 152 13.10 18.85 -6.02
CA TYR A 152 11.67 18.61 -6.23
C TYR A 152 10.81 19.66 -5.50
N ALA A 153 11.16 20.05 -4.26
CA ALA A 153 10.51 21.18 -3.60
C ALA A 153 10.68 22.49 -4.40
N GLY A 154 11.85 22.71 -5.01
CA GLY A 154 12.13 23.82 -5.91
C GLY A 154 11.27 23.81 -7.18
N GLN A 155 11.07 22.64 -7.81
CA GLN A 155 10.14 22.47 -8.93
C GLN A 155 8.72 22.91 -8.54
N LEU A 156 8.20 22.40 -7.42
CA LEU A 156 6.87 22.75 -6.91
C LEU A 156 6.76 24.26 -6.58
N LEU A 157 7.79 24.85 -5.97
CA LEU A 157 7.84 26.27 -5.62
C LEU A 157 7.91 27.18 -6.85
N GLY A 158 8.48 26.71 -7.95
CA GLY A 158 8.64 27.45 -9.21
C GLY A 158 7.40 27.48 -10.11
N LEU A 159 6.35 26.72 -9.78
CA LEU A 159 5.12 26.70 -10.56
C LEU A 159 4.29 27.98 -10.39
N ASP A 160 3.55 28.30 -11.46
CA ASP A 160 2.62 29.43 -11.45
C ASP A 160 1.52 29.22 -10.39
N PRO A 161 1.18 30.23 -9.56
CA PRO A 161 0.14 30.10 -8.53
C PRO A 161 -1.26 29.77 -9.04
N SER A 162 -1.56 29.94 -10.35
CA SER A 162 -2.81 29.45 -10.97
C SER A 162 -2.84 27.93 -11.16
N VAL A 163 -1.67 27.30 -11.27
CA VAL A 163 -1.50 25.84 -11.33
C VAL A 163 -1.40 25.26 -9.93
N LEU A 164 -0.46 25.76 -9.12
CA LEU A 164 -0.22 25.26 -7.76
C LEU A 164 -0.30 26.40 -6.72
N PRO A 165 -1.52 26.80 -6.30
CA PRO A 165 -1.71 27.82 -5.29
C PRO A 165 -1.19 27.38 -3.93
N ARG A 166 -0.94 28.36 -3.04
CA ARG A 166 -0.49 28.13 -1.67
C ARG A 166 -1.58 28.56 -0.69
N ASN A 167 -1.73 27.85 0.43
CA ASN A 167 -2.63 28.26 1.51
C ASN A 167 -2.01 29.36 2.39
N SER A 168 -2.75 29.83 3.41
CA SER A 168 -2.29 30.86 4.36
C SER A 168 -1.09 30.45 5.21
N GLU A 169 -0.78 29.16 5.28
CA GLU A 169 0.40 28.61 5.98
C GLU A 169 1.58 28.39 5.03
N GLY A 170 1.43 28.71 3.74
CA GLY A 170 2.47 28.59 2.72
C GLY A 170 2.64 27.17 2.17
N PHE A 171 1.73 26.24 2.42
CA PHE A 171 1.75 24.88 1.85
C PHE A 171 1.05 24.83 0.48
N PRO A 172 1.46 23.92 -0.42
CA PRO A 172 0.85 23.77 -1.74
C PRO A 172 -0.55 23.15 -1.63
N VAL A 173 -1.49 23.66 -2.41
CA VAL A 173 -2.89 23.19 -2.44
C VAL A 173 -3.13 22.43 -3.74
N PHE A 174 -2.84 21.14 -3.70
CA PHE A 174 -3.18 20.22 -4.79
C PHE A 174 -4.69 19.94 -4.85
N ASP A 175 -5.21 19.58 -6.00
CA ASP A 175 -6.63 19.25 -6.19
C ASP A 175 -6.94 17.84 -5.68
N LEU A 176 -6.17 16.84 -6.13
CA LEU A 176 -6.36 15.46 -5.74
C LEU A 176 -5.02 14.75 -5.47
N ILE A 177 -4.86 14.26 -4.24
CA ILE A 177 -3.78 13.33 -3.88
C ILE A 177 -4.33 11.92 -3.79
N LEU A 178 -3.74 10.99 -4.53
CA LEU A 178 -4.02 9.56 -4.49
C LEU A 178 -2.91 8.84 -3.71
N LEU A 179 -3.22 8.38 -2.50
CA LEU A 179 -2.28 7.69 -1.62
C LEU A 179 -2.52 6.19 -1.67
N GLY A 180 -1.44 5.41 -1.81
CA GLY A 180 -1.45 4.00 -1.41
C GLY A 180 -1.35 3.89 0.12
N VAL A 181 -1.82 2.77 0.69
CA VAL A 181 -1.62 2.44 2.11
C VAL A 181 -0.82 1.14 2.26
N GLY A 182 0.21 1.14 3.11
CA GLY A 182 0.95 -0.05 3.51
C GLY A 182 0.14 -0.98 4.43
N PRO A 183 0.42 -2.30 4.51
CA PRO A 183 -0.22 -3.16 5.52
C PRO A 183 0.09 -2.72 6.97
N ASP A 184 1.20 -2.02 7.13
CA ASP A 184 1.70 -1.32 8.31
C ASP A 184 1.04 0.05 8.55
N GLY A 185 0.29 0.59 7.59
CA GLY A 185 -0.39 1.89 7.73
C GLY A 185 0.40 3.11 7.26
N HIS A 186 1.59 2.92 6.69
CA HIS A 186 2.28 4.03 6.01
C HIS A 186 1.45 4.53 4.83
N VAL A 187 1.54 5.83 4.56
CA VAL A 187 1.05 6.47 3.33
C VAL A 187 2.20 7.29 2.75
N ALA A 188 2.24 7.45 1.42
CA ALA A 188 3.44 7.92 0.73
C ALA A 188 4.67 7.12 1.24
N SER A 189 5.76 7.78 1.63
CA SER A 189 6.86 7.15 2.37
C SER A 189 6.93 7.57 3.85
N LEU A 190 5.79 7.93 4.44
CA LEU A 190 5.65 8.31 5.85
C LEU A 190 5.28 7.09 6.71
N PHE A 191 6.30 6.46 7.30
CA PHE A 191 6.17 5.22 8.07
C PHE A 191 5.75 5.48 9.55
N PRO A 192 4.87 4.65 10.13
CA PRO A 192 4.50 4.76 11.55
C PRO A 192 5.71 4.75 12.49
N ASN A 193 5.58 5.47 13.61
CA ASN A 193 6.60 5.54 14.66
C ASN A 193 7.98 6.04 14.19
N ARG A 194 8.03 6.82 13.10
CA ARG A 194 9.24 7.51 12.62
C ARG A 194 9.13 9.03 12.80
N THR A 195 10.24 9.74 12.80
CA THR A 195 10.25 11.20 12.99
C THR A 195 9.60 11.94 11.82
N GLN A 196 9.72 11.40 10.61
CA GLN A 196 9.20 12.01 9.37
C GLN A 196 7.66 12.16 9.38
N THR A 197 6.90 11.27 10.01
CA THR A 197 5.43 11.44 10.17
C THR A 197 5.05 12.65 11.03
N SER A 198 5.95 13.11 11.89
CA SER A 198 5.73 14.22 12.82
C SER A 198 6.24 15.57 12.30
N ALA A 199 6.91 15.59 11.15
CA ALA A 199 7.45 16.81 10.54
C ALA A 199 6.32 17.82 10.23
N ARG A 200 6.54 19.08 10.63
CA ARG A 200 5.58 20.18 10.48
C ARG A 200 6.03 21.27 9.51
N GLU A 201 7.26 21.19 9.01
CA GLU A 201 7.89 22.19 8.15
C GLU A 201 8.33 21.55 6.84
N GLY A 202 8.45 22.38 5.79
CA GLY A 202 8.83 21.93 4.45
C GLY A 202 7.70 21.24 3.68
N TRP A 203 7.79 21.28 2.35
CA TRP A 203 6.83 20.63 1.46
C TRP A 203 7.21 19.17 1.17
N VAL A 204 8.51 18.91 1.08
CA VAL A 204 9.14 17.63 0.72
C VAL A 204 10.21 17.29 1.77
N LEU A 205 10.34 16.01 2.12
CA LEU A 205 11.39 15.49 2.99
C LEU A 205 12.25 14.45 2.27
N PRO A 206 13.57 14.43 2.52
CA PRO A 206 14.42 13.30 2.22
C PRO A 206 14.26 12.20 3.27
N ILE A 207 14.29 10.94 2.83
CA ILE A 207 14.31 9.74 3.65
C ILE A 207 15.49 8.89 3.19
N ALA A 208 16.52 8.75 4.01
CA ALA A 208 17.68 7.92 3.68
C ALA A 208 17.56 6.47 4.21
N ASP A 209 16.64 6.22 5.15
CA ASP A 209 16.59 5.00 5.96
C ASP A 209 15.21 4.31 5.93
N SER A 210 14.52 4.33 4.79
CA SER A 210 13.20 3.70 4.67
C SER A 210 13.26 2.22 5.11
N PRO A 211 12.35 1.76 5.99
CA PRO A 211 12.32 0.38 6.46
C PRO A 211 11.89 -0.62 5.36
N LYS A 212 11.62 -0.15 4.14
CA LYS A 212 11.29 -0.98 2.98
C LYS A 212 12.20 -0.59 1.82
N PRO A 213 12.84 -1.55 1.12
CA PRO A 213 13.68 -1.23 -0.02
C PRO A 213 12.87 -0.52 -1.13
N PRO A 214 13.52 0.33 -1.94
CA PRO A 214 14.84 0.91 -1.71
C PRO A 214 14.79 1.93 -0.54
N PRO A 215 15.92 2.12 0.18
CA PRO A 215 15.95 2.91 1.42
C PRO A 215 15.85 4.42 1.18
N GLU A 216 16.44 4.92 0.09
CA GLU A 216 16.40 6.34 -0.27
C GLU A 216 15.11 6.72 -1.00
N ARG A 217 14.40 7.72 -0.49
CA ARG A 217 13.12 8.21 -1.01
C ARG A 217 12.93 9.69 -0.72
N ILE A 218 12.15 10.37 -1.56
CA ILE A 218 11.53 11.65 -1.22
C ILE A 218 10.05 11.43 -0.86
N THR A 219 9.48 12.28 -0.02
CA THR A 219 8.04 12.26 0.31
C THR A 219 7.51 13.66 0.55
N LEU A 220 6.26 13.93 0.19
CA LEU A 220 5.52 15.08 0.71
C LEU A 220 5.35 14.95 2.23
N THR A 221 5.30 16.09 2.92
CA THR A 221 5.04 16.15 4.36
C THR A 221 3.55 15.99 4.66
N MET A 222 3.18 15.58 5.89
CA MET A 222 1.76 15.54 6.25
C MET A 222 1.05 16.88 6.14
N PRO A 223 1.64 18.05 6.51
CA PRO A 223 1.05 19.35 6.22
C PRO A 223 0.80 19.60 4.72
N ALA A 224 1.75 19.26 3.84
CA ALA A 224 1.57 19.39 2.39
C ALA A 224 0.44 18.47 1.87
N ILE A 225 0.41 17.22 2.31
CA ILE A 225 -0.66 16.26 1.96
C ILE A 225 -2.03 16.76 2.44
N ASN A 226 -2.12 17.21 3.70
CA ASN A 226 -3.37 17.68 4.32
C ASN A 226 -3.86 19.04 3.79
N SER A 227 -3.03 19.75 3.03
CA SER A 227 -3.36 21.04 2.38
C SER A 227 -4.06 20.88 1.03
N ALA A 228 -4.12 19.66 0.48
CA ALA A 228 -4.87 19.38 -0.73
C ALA A 228 -6.39 19.47 -0.53
N ARG A 229 -7.12 19.80 -1.60
CA ARG A 229 -8.60 19.86 -1.59
C ARG A 229 -9.20 18.49 -1.31
N HIS A 230 -8.68 17.46 -1.99
CA HIS A 230 -9.11 16.07 -1.84
C HIS A 230 -7.89 15.15 -1.65
N VAL A 231 -8.01 14.21 -0.72
CA VAL A 231 -7.02 13.15 -0.47
C VAL A 231 -7.77 11.83 -0.42
N ALA A 232 -7.52 10.96 -1.39
CA ALA A 232 -8.10 9.62 -1.45
C ALA A 232 -7.04 8.56 -1.15
N VAL A 233 -7.23 7.80 -0.08
CA VAL A 233 -6.41 6.62 0.22
C VAL A 233 -7.03 5.41 -0.46
N VAL A 234 -6.30 4.85 -1.43
CA VAL A 234 -6.74 3.76 -2.29
C VAL A 234 -6.10 2.46 -1.84
N ALA A 235 -6.94 1.50 -1.45
CA ALA A 235 -6.53 0.23 -0.87
C ALA A 235 -7.10 -0.94 -1.67
N PHE A 236 -6.27 -1.61 -2.50
CA PHE A 236 -6.64 -2.83 -3.21
C PHE A 236 -6.03 -4.08 -2.55
N GLY A 237 -6.82 -5.17 -2.53
CA GLY A 237 -6.39 -6.51 -2.11
C GLY A 237 -6.57 -6.81 -0.60
N ALA A 238 -6.76 -8.09 -0.29
CA ALA A 238 -7.09 -8.56 1.07
C ALA A 238 -6.06 -8.14 2.15
N GLY A 239 -4.77 -8.09 1.80
CA GLY A 239 -3.68 -7.66 2.71
C GLY A 239 -3.74 -6.19 3.16
N LYS A 240 -4.74 -5.41 2.71
CA LYS A 240 -5.03 -4.05 3.19
C LYS A 240 -6.25 -3.98 4.10
N ALA A 241 -7.05 -5.05 4.19
CA ALA A 241 -8.36 -4.99 4.83
C ALA A 241 -8.26 -4.70 6.34
N GLU A 242 -7.29 -5.30 7.03
CA GLU A 242 -7.08 -5.09 8.47
C GLU A 242 -6.67 -3.64 8.79
N ILE A 243 -5.68 -3.09 8.07
CA ILE A 243 -5.20 -1.73 8.34
C ILE A 243 -6.26 -0.68 8.01
N VAL A 244 -7.01 -0.89 6.92
CA VAL A 244 -8.20 -0.11 6.57
C VAL A 244 -9.23 -0.15 7.70
N GLN A 245 -9.55 -1.35 8.21
CA GLN A 245 -10.50 -1.50 9.30
C GLN A 245 -10.00 -0.78 10.56
N ARG A 246 -8.73 -0.95 10.95
CA ARG A 246 -8.11 -0.25 12.08
C ARG A 246 -8.17 1.27 11.92
N VAL A 247 -7.97 1.83 10.73
CA VAL A 247 -8.10 3.27 10.47
C VAL A 247 -9.56 3.73 10.63
N LEU A 248 -10.52 3.00 10.05
CA LEU A 248 -11.96 3.29 10.15
C LEU A 248 -12.54 3.04 11.56
N GLU A 249 -11.89 2.22 12.37
CA GLU A 249 -12.23 1.99 13.77
C GLU A 249 -11.59 3.03 14.69
N ALA A 250 -10.29 3.33 14.55
CA ALA A 250 -9.62 4.41 15.28
C ALA A 250 -10.35 5.75 15.09
N ALA A 251 -10.82 6.00 13.88
CA ALA A 251 -11.74 7.07 13.50
C ALA A 251 -13.03 7.13 14.35
N ARG A 252 -13.67 5.99 14.60
CA ARG A 252 -14.88 5.87 15.45
C ARG A 252 -14.54 5.84 16.94
N LEU A 253 -13.31 5.46 17.27
CA LEU A 253 -12.75 5.31 18.62
C LEU A 253 -12.02 6.57 19.07
N ALA A 254 -12.45 7.76 18.66
CA ALA A 254 -12.22 8.99 19.41
C ALA A 254 -13.23 9.03 20.58
N PRO A 255 -12.89 8.52 21.78
CA PRO A 255 -13.90 8.24 22.77
C PRO A 255 -14.15 9.51 23.56
N ARG A 256 -15.37 10.04 23.46
CA ARG A 256 -15.95 10.71 24.63
C ARG A 256 -16.18 9.63 25.68
N SER A 257 -15.21 9.45 26.57
CA SER A 257 -15.40 8.72 27.81
C SER A 257 -15.32 9.69 29.00
N PRO A 258 -16.40 9.83 29.79
CA PRO A 258 -16.39 10.64 31.00
C PRO A 258 -15.80 9.83 32.15
N VAL A 259 -14.50 9.98 32.41
CA VAL A 259 -13.88 9.50 33.66
C VAL A 259 -13.13 10.65 34.30
N SER A 260 -13.58 11.04 35.49
CA SER A 260 -13.06 12.18 36.25
C SER A 260 -11.58 11.99 36.62
N ALA A 261 -10.75 12.98 36.32
CA ALA A 261 -9.59 13.32 37.13
C ALA A 261 -9.94 14.56 37.98
N PRO A 262 -9.39 14.73 39.20
CA PRO A 262 -9.94 15.68 40.17
C PRO A 262 -9.78 17.15 39.77
N LEU A 263 -10.76 17.95 40.20
CA LEU A 263 -10.74 19.41 40.13
C LEU A 263 -9.48 19.98 40.79
N LEU A 264 -8.61 20.61 40.00
CA LEU A 264 -7.72 21.67 40.47
C LEU A 264 -8.30 23.02 40.02
N PRO A 265 -8.37 24.03 40.89
CA PRO A 265 -9.09 25.26 40.60
C PRO A 265 -8.41 26.07 39.49
N ALA A 266 -9.20 26.50 38.50
CA ALA A 266 -8.73 27.28 37.38
C ALA A 266 -8.25 28.67 37.82
N ARG A 267 -7.10 29.11 37.29
CA ARG A 267 -6.68 30.51 37.31
C ARG A 267 -7.08 31.12 35.96
N PRO A 268 -7.87 32.21 35.91
CA PRO A 268 -8.33 32.75 34.64
C PRO A 268 -7.20 33.49 33.92
N GLN A 269 -6.95 33.13 32.67
CA GLN A 269 -6.35 34.04 31.70
C GLN A 269 -7.36 34.32 30.59
N THR A 270 -7.77 35.58 30.52
CA THR A 270 -8.40 36.16 29.34
C THR A 270 -7.35 36.34 28.24
N ILE A 271 -7.71 36.01 27.01
CA ILE A 271 -7.39 36.72 25.77
C ILE A 271 -8.23 36.06 24.66
N GLY A 272 -9.01 36.87 23.94
CA GLY A 272 -9.85 36.37 22.86
C GLY A 272 -9.04 36.02 21.61
N ARG A 273 -9.52 35.04 20.84
CA ARG A 273 -9.18 34.88 19.43
C ARG A 273 -10.44 35.04 18.58
N PRO A 274 -10.40 35.73 17.44
CA PRO A 274 -11.52 35.79 16.52
C PRO A 274 -11.76 34.41 15.91
N SER A 275 -13.03 34.02 15.80
CA SER A 275 -13.45 32.78 15.14
C SER A 275 -13.29 32.91 13.63
N ILE A 276 -12.27 32.29 13.04
CA ILE A 276 -12.13 32.20 11.59
C ILE A 276 -13.07 31.10 11.08
N SER A 277 -14.08 31.49 10.32
CA SER A 277 -14.97 30.57 9.61
C SER A 277 -14.24 29.95 8.42
N GLN A 278 -13.49 28.86 8.64
CA GLN A 278 -12.92 28.08 7.55
C GLN A 278 -14.03 27.39 6.74
N SER A 279 -13.96 27.49 5.40
CA SER A 279 -14.89 26.80 4.51
C SER A 279 -14.64 25.28 4.57
N ARG A 280 -15.62 24.53 5.07
CA ARG A 280 -15.54 23.07 5.20
C ARG A 280 -15.43 22.40 3.82
N GLN A 281 -14.29 21.80 3.52
CA GLN A 281 -14.11 20.92 2.37
C GLN A 281 -14.35 19.46 2.79
N ALA A 282 -15.05 18.69 1.95
CA ALA A 282 -15.30 17.27 2.18
C ALA A 282 -14.09 16.43 1.72
N ARG A 283 -13.73 15.39 2.47
CA ARG A 283 -12.64 14.47 2.10
C ARG A 283 -13.22 13.11 1.70
N ASP A 284 -12.79 12.59 0.56
CA ASP A 284 -13.28 11.31 0.01
C ASP A 284 -12.21 10.22 0.15
N LEU A 285 -12.47 9.21 0.99
CA LEU A 285 -11.54 8.11 1.29
C LEU A 285 -11.95 6.85 0.51
N LEU A 286 -11.43 6.70 -0.71
CA LEU A 286 -11.80 5.62 -1.63
C LEU A 286 -11.27 4.22 -1.23
N VAL A 287 -11.88 3.61 -0.20
CA VAL A 287 -11.53 2.26 0.27
C VAL A 287 -12.10 1.15 -0.63
N ALA A 288 -11.43 0.88 -1.74
CA ALA A 288 -11.77 -0.20 -2.67
C ALA A 288 -11.44 -1.62 -2.14
N ARG A 289 -12.09 -2.07 -1.04
CA ARG A 289 -11.97 -3.44 -0.51
C ARG A 289 -12.55 -4.47 -1.50
N ALA A 290 -11.72 -4.87 -2.47
CA ALA A 290 -11.91 -6.07 -3.25
C ALA A 290 -11.94 -7.28 -2.29
N VAL A 291 -13.07 -7.99 -2.31
CA VAL A 291 -13.14 -9.34 -1.75
C VAL A 291 -12.96 -10.26 -2.92
N ASP A 292 -11.83 -10.98 -2.97
CA ASP A 292 -11.63 -12.06 -3.92
C ASP A 292 -12.58 -13.21 -3.56
N LYS A 293 -13.84 -13.08 -3.98
CA LYS A 293 -14.62 -14.26 -4.33
C LYS A 293 -13.98 -14.81 -5.59
N THR A 294 -13.36 -15.99 -5.43
CA THR A 294 -12.95 -16.92 -6.48
C THR A 294 -13.52 -16.53 -7.83
N GLU A 295 -12.64 -16.08 -8.73
CA GLU A 295 -12.99 -15.82 -10.11
C GLU A 295 -13.80 -17.02 -10.63
N THR A 296 -14.95 -16.75 -11.25
CA THR A 296 -15.57 -17.72 -12.14
C THR A 296 -14.69 -17.79 -13.38
N VAL A 297 -13.59 -18.54 -13.22
CA VAL A 297 -12.75 -19.02 -14.30
C VAL A 297 -13.66 -19.53 -15.40
N ASP A 298 -13.43 -19.08 -16.63
CA ASP A 298 -14.08 -19.66 -17.80
C ASP A 298 -13.54 -21.09 -17.95
N VAL A 299 -14.25 -22.03 -17.31
CA VAL A 299 -13.86 -23.43 -17.25
C VAL A 299 -13.82 -24.01 -18.65
N ASP A 300 -14.69 -23.58 -19.57
CA ASP A 300 -14.72 -24.08 -20.94
C ASP A 300 -13.52 -23.58 -21.77
N ALA A 301 -13.07 -22.33 -21.54
CA ALA A 301 -11.84 -21.82 -22.14
C ALA A 301 -10.58 -22.52 -21.60
N ILE A 302 -10.48 -22.70 -20.27
CA ILE A 302 -9.34 -23.41 -19.67
C ILE A 302 -9.36 -24.91 -20.02
N VAL A 303 -10.52 -25.56 -20.07
CA VAL A 303 -10.64 -26.95 -20.51
C VAL A 303 -10.21 -27.08 -21.97
N LYS A 304 -10.57 -26.16 -22.87
CA LYS A 304 -10.07 -26.19 -24.27
C LYS A 304 -8.55 -26.00 -24.38
N ASP A 305 -7.96 -25.06 -23.64
CA ASP A 305 -6.51 -24.84 -23.63
C ASP A 305 -5.76 -26.03 -23.01
N LEU A 306 -6.28 -26.61 -21.92
CA LEU A 306 -5.74 -27.84 -21.33
C LEU A 306 -5.91 -29.05 -22.24
N GLN A 307 -7.03 -29.17 -22.96
CA GLN A 307 -7.34 -30.31 -23.84
C GLN A 307 -6.47 -30.28 -25.11
N THR A 308 -6.27 -29.10 -25.71
CA THR A 308 -5.31 -28.93 -26.82
C THR A 308 -3.87 -29.19 -26.39
N LYS A 309 -3.46 -28.77 -25.18
CA LYS A 309 -2.14 -29.10 -24.62
C LYS A 309 -2.01 -30.57 -24.24
N TRP A 310 -3.09 -31.20 -23.76
CA TRP A 310 -3.15 -32.62 -23.41
C TRP A 310 -3.02 -33.52 -24.63
N ASP A 311 -3.66 -33.18 -25.75
CA ASP A 311 -3.59 -33.96 -26.99
C ASP A 311 -2.27 -33.81 -27.74
N GLY A 312 -1.48 -32.78 -27.43
CA GLY A 312 -0.08 -32.64 -27.87
C GLY A 312 0.96 -33.41 -27.05
N VAL A 313 0.55 -34.15 -26.00
CA VAL A 313 1.48 -34.92 -25.13
C VAL A 313 1.49 -36.39 -25.53
N GLU A 314 2.62 -36.88 -26.03
CA GLU A 314 2.80 -38.28 -26.45
C GLU A 314 2.75 -39.29 -25.29
N ASN A 315 3.07 -38.87 -24.05
CA ASN A 315 3.10 -39.75 -22.87
C ASN A 315 2.19 -39.27 -21.73
N LYS A 316 0.88 -39.34 -22.00
CA LYS A 316 -0.22 -38.92 -21.10
C LYS A 316 -0.14 -39.53 -19.70
N THR A 317 0.34 -40.78 -19.57
CA THR A 317 0.44 -41.50 -18.29
C THR A 317 1.45 -40.86 -17.33
N SER A 318 2.65 -40.51 -17.82
CA SER A 318 3.68 -39.88 -16.97
C SER A 318 3.23 -38.49 -16.49
N VAL A 319 2.58 -37.70 -17.35
CA VAL A 319 2.08 -36.37 -16.99
C VAL A 319 1.02 -36.44 -15.89
N VAL A 320 0.09 -37.41 -15.93
CA VAL A 320 -0.90 -37.60 -14.85
C VAL A 320 -0.24 -37.97 -13.52
N VAL A 321 0.76 -38.84 -13.53
CA VAL A 321 1.48 -39.24 -12.31
C VAL A 321 2.24 -38.05 -11.70
N TYR A 322 2.97 -37.27 -12.51
CA TYR A 322 3.71 -36.11 -12.01
C TYR A 322 2.81 -34.94 -11.61
N ALA A 323 1.77 -34.63 -12.39
CA ALA A 323 0.82 -33.56 -12.06
C ALA A 323 -0.02 -33.91 -10.83
N GLY A 324 -0.54 -35.14 -10.75
CA GLY A 324 -1.26 -35.64 -9.58
C GLY A 324 -0.37 -35.65 -8.33
N GLY A 325 0.88 -36.10 -8.46
CA GLY A 325 1.88 -36.04 -7.39
C GLY A 325 2.13 -34.61 -6.90
N ALA A 326 2.34 -33.66 -7.80
CA ALA A 326 2.57 -32.26 -7.46
C ALA A 326 1.36 -31.60 -6.76
N VAL A 327 0.14 -31.86 -7.23
CA VAL A 327 -1.11 -31.36 -6.60
C VAL A 327 -1.29 -31.94 -5.20
N VAL A 328 -1.06 -33.24 -5.01
CA VAL A 328 -1.11 -33.88 -3.68
C VAL A 328 -0.04 -33.31 -2.75
N LEU A 329 1.16 -33.05 -3.25
CA LEU A 329 2.27 -32.49 -2.45
C LEU A 329 1.98 -31.04 -2.01
N LEU A 330 1.42 -30.22 -2.90
CA LEU A 330 0.96 -28.86 -2.59
C LEU A 330 -0.20 -28.87 -1.60
N TRP A 331 -1.18 -29.77 -1.78
CA TRP A 331 -2.31 -29.92 -0.87
C TRP A 331 -1.85 -30.34 0.53
N LEU A 332 -1.02 -31.38 0.66
CA LEU A 332 -0.46 -31.81 1.94
C LEU A 332 0.36 -30.71 2.62
N SER A 333 1.16 -29.95 1.86
CA SER A 333 1.93 -28.82 2.39
C SER A 333 1.02 -27.70 2.91
N SER A 334 -0.05 -27.38 2.17
CA SER A 334 -1.06 -26.40 2.59
C SER A 334 -1.83 -26.84 3.83
N SER A 335 -2.23 -28.12 3.90
CA SER A 335 -2.88 -28.72 5.07
C SER A 335 -1.97 -28.73 6.30
N LEU A 336 -0.67 -28.99 6.14
CA LEU A 336 0.30 -28.97 7.25
C LEU A 336 0.46 -27.56 7.81
N VAL A 337 0.61 -26.54 6.95
CA VAL A 337 0.68 -25.12 7.36
C VAL A 337 -0.64 -24.67 8.02
N GLY A 338 -1.78 -25.09 7.47
CA GLY A 338 -3.10 -24.85 8.07
C GLY A 338 -3.25 -25.45 9.46
N ALA A 339 -2.83 -26.71 9.65
CA ALA A 339 -2.87 -27.40 10.93
C ALA A 339 -1.92 -26.77 11.97
N VAL A 340 -0.72 -26.34 11.57
CA VAL A 340 0.24 -25.62 12.43
C VAL A 340 -0.36 -24.29 12.92
N ASN A 341 -1.04 -23.55 12.06
CA ASN A 341 -1.70 -22.29 12.41
C ASN A 341 -3.01 -22.48 13.21
N ALA A 342 -3.67 -23.63 13.09
CA ALA A 342 -4.91 -23.95 13.81
C ALA A 342 -4.70 -24.34 15.28
N VAL A 343 -3.46 -24.56 15.73
CA VAL A 343 -3.14 -24.83 17.14
C VAL A 343 -2.72 -23.53 17.84
N PRO A 344 -3.59 -22.87 18.62
CA PRO A 344 -3.37 -21.51 19.15
C PRO A 344 -2.25 -21.39 20.21
N LEU A 345 -1.56 -22.50 20.51
CA LEU A 345 -0.41 -22.56 21.42
C LEU A 345 0.91 -22.89 20.71
N LEU A 346 0.88 -23.37 19.45
CA LEU A 346 2.08 -23.90 18.80
C LEU A 346 3.13 -22.82 18.46
N PRO A 347 2.77 -21.60 17.99
CA PRO A 347 3.75 -20.54 17.78
C PRO A 347 4.45 -20.13 19.08
N LYS A 348 3.70 -20.01 20.19
CA LYS A 348 4.25 -19.68 21.53
C LYS A 348 5.08 -20.82 22.13
N LEU A 349 4.73 -22.07 21.84
CA LEU A 349 5.51 -23.23 22.27
C LEU A 349 6.85 -23.29 21.53
N LEU A 350 6.85 -23.03 20.22
CA LEU A 350 8.08 -22.95 19.41
C LEU A 350 8.96 -21.77 19.84
N GLU A 351 8.37 -20.62 20.17
CA GLU A 351 9.07 -19.47 20.76
C GLU A 351 9.70 -19.84 22.12
N LEU A 352 8.95 -20.48 23.02
CA LEU A 352 9.44 -20.94 24.32
C LEU A 352 10.58 -21.97 24.18
N VAL A 353 10.44 -22.94 23.29
CA VAL A 353 11.48 -23.94 22.99
C VAL A 353 12.71 -23.29 22.36
N GLY A 354 12.52 -22.32 21.46
CA GLY A 354 13.60 -21.54 20.85
C GLY A 354 14.39 -20.73 21.89
N LEU A 355 13.70 -20.03 22.80
CA LEU A 355 14.31 -19.29 23.91
C LEU A 355 15.03 -20.22 24.89
N GLY A 356 14.43 -21.37 25.20
CA GLY A 356 15.04 -22.40 26.06
C GLY A 356 16.32 -22.99 25.44
N TYR A 357 16.27 -23.39 24.16
CA TYR A 357 17.42 -23.92 23.45
C TYR A 357 18.52 -22.86 23.28
N THR A 358 18.16 -21.61 22.96
CA THR A 358 19.13 -20.50 22.87
C THR A 358 19.83 -20.27 24.20
N SER A 359 19.07 -20.25 25.31
CA SER A 359 19.63 -20.09 26.66
C SER A 359 20.57 -21.24 27.05
N TRP A 360 20.17 -22.48 26.74
CA TRP A 360 21.00 -23.67 26.95
C TRP A 360 22.26 -23.67 26.07
N PHE A 361 22.15 -23.27 24.80
CA PHE A 361 23.27 -23.21 23.87
C PHE A 361 24.30 -22.16 24.30
N VAL A 362 23.85 -20.97 24.70
CA VAL A 362 24.70 -19.92 25.28
C VAL A 362 25.39 -20.42 26.55
N TYR A 363 24.65 -21.07 27.46
CA TYR A 363 25.21 -21.63 28.69
C TYR A 363 26.24 -22.73 28.42
N ARG A 364 25.92 -23.69 27.55
CA ARG A 364 26.78 -24.85 27.29
C ARG A 364 28.03 -24.47 26.49
N TYR A 365 27.87 -23.76 25.38
CA TYR A 365 28.95 -23.55 24.41
C TYR A 365 29.60 -22.17 24.46
N LEU A 366 28.89 -21.12 24.90
CA LEU A 366 29.43 -19.75 24.86
C LEU A 366 29.90 -19.22 26.22
N LEU A 367 29.46 -19.77 27.35
CA LEU A 367 29.89 -19.29 28.68
C LEU A 367 31.25 -19.85 29.15
N PHE A 368 31.63 -21.08 28.77
CA PHE A 368 32.88 -21.72 29.19
C PHE A 368 33.88 -21.88 28.03
N LYS A 369 35.17 -21.63 28.30
CA LYS A 369 36.20 -21.60 27.25
C LYS A 369 36.40 -22.95 26.56
N SER A 370 36.41 -24.05 27.31
CA SER A 370 36.56 -25.42 26.77
C SER A 370 35.46 -25.78 25.76
N SER A 371 34.21 -25.43 26.06
CA SER A 371 33.06 -25.72 25.21
C SER A 371 33.02 -24.88 23.92
N ARG A 372 33.67 -23.70 23.91
CA ARG A 372 33.86 -22.89 22.69
C ARG A 372 34.80 -23.59 21.71
N GLU A 373 35.84 -24.25 22.23
CA GLU A 373 36.81 -24.98 21.41
C GLU A 373 36.19 -26.29 20.85
N GLU A 374 35.35 -26.98 21.63
CA GLU A 374 34.51 -28.11 21.18
C GLU A 374 33.56 -27.68 20.03
N LEU A 375 32.82 -26.58 20.21
CA LEU A 375 31.92 -26.05 19.17
C LEU A 375 32.63 -25.71 17.85
N LEU A 376 33.87 -25.20 17.91
CA LEU A 376 34.66 -24.88 16.72
C LEU A 376 35.09 -26.15 15.98
N GLN A 377 35.44 -27.22 16.70
CA GLN A 377 35.77 -28.52 16.09
C GLN A 377 34.55 -29.13 15.39
N ASP A 378 33.37 -29.11 16.03
CA ASP A 378 32.12 -29.58 15.43
C ASP A 378 31.75 -28.80 14.15
N VAL A 379 31.92 -27.47 14.17
CA VAL A 379 31.65 -26.61 13.00
C VAL A 379 32.62 -26.90 11.85
N ASP A 380 33.89 -27.14 12.12
CA ASP A 380 34.88 -27.45 11.07
C ASP A 380 34.74 -28.90 10.55
N GLU A 381 34.32 -29.85 11.39
CA GLU A 381 33.91 -31.19 10.92
C GLU A 381 32.67 -31.12 10.03
N LEU A 382 31.66 -30.32 10.40
CA LEU A 382 30.45 -30.12 9.61
C LEU A 382 30.78 -29.47 8.25
N LYS A 383 31.63 -28.44 8.22
CA LYS A 383 32.14 -27.85 6.97
C LYS A 383 32.85 -28.89 6.11
N ARG A 384 33.68 -29.76 6.69
CA ARG A 384 34.35 -30.85 5.96
C ARG A 384 33.36 -31.84 5.35
N LYS A 385 32.33 -32.26 6.10
CA LYS A 385 31.29 -33.17 5.59
C LYS A 385 30.49 -32.56 4.42
N ILE A 386 30.11 -31.29 4.54
CA ILE A 386 29.37 -30.56 3.49
C ILE A 386 30.27 -30.32 2.25
N ALA A 387 31.52 -29.92 2.44
CA ALA A 387 32.47 -29.71 1.34
C ALA A 387 32.83 -31.01 0.60
N GLY A 388 32.94 -32.14 1.31
CA GLY A 388 33.12 -33.46 0.71
C GLY A 388 31.94 -33.85 -0.18
N ALA A 389 30.71 -33.76 0.34
CA ALA A 389 29.50 -34.05 -0.42
C ALA A 389 29.37 -33.18 -1.70
N ALA A 390 29.80 -31.91 -1.64
CA ALA A 390 29.83 -31.02 -2.80
C ALA A 390 30.87 -31.42 -3.87
N GLN A 391 32.00 -32.03 -3.48
CA GLN A 391 32.99 -32.54 -4.44
C GLN A 391 32.53 -33.85 -5.09
N ASP A 392 31.91 -34.76 -4.34
CA ASP A 392 31.39 -36.03 -4.88
C ASP A 392 30.24 -35.79 -5.89
N ALA A 393 29.37 -34.81 -5.63
CA ALA A 393 28.34 -34.37 -6.58
C ALA A 393 28.91 -33.80 -7.90
N LYS A 394 30.10 -33.18 -7.85
CA LYS A 394 30.80 -32.64 -9.02
C LYS A 394 31.59 -33.71 -9.79
N LYS A 395 31.97 -34.79 -9.12
CA LYS A 395 32.69 -35.94 -9.73
C LYS A 395 31.74 -36.87 -10.49
N SER A 396 30.52 -37.09 -9.97
CA SER A 396 29.50 -37.92 -10.64
C SER A 396 28.90 -37.28 -11.90
N THR A 397 28.91 -35.95 -12.00
CA THR A 397 28.48 -35.20 -13.19
C THR A 397 29.55 -35.16 -14.29
N SER A 398 30.84 -35.15 -13.92
CA SER A 398 31.96 -35.20 -14.88
C SER A 398 32.12 -36.55 -15.58
N SER A 399 31.74 -37.68 -14.96
CA SER A 399 31.94 -39.02 -15.55
C SER A 399 30.92 -39.40 -16.64
N LYS A 400 29.88 -38.59 -16.86
CA LYS A 400 28.81 -38.85 -17.84
C LYS A 400 28.98 -38.19 -19.20
N SER A 401 30.00 -37.36 -19.42
CA SER A 401 30.19 -36.61 -20.68
C SER A 401 31.33 -37.14 -21.58
N SER A 402 31.88 -38.32 -21.33
CA SER A 402 33.02 -38.88 -22.07
C SER A 402 32.75 -40.26 -22.70
N GLY A 403 31.47 -40.60 -22.92
CA GLY A 403 31.04 -41.96 -23.29
C GLY A 403 29.96 -42.06 -24.38
N SER A 404 30.13 -41.38 -25.52
CA SER A 404 29.38 -41.73 -26.75
C SER A 404 30.11 -41.27 -28.02
N SER A 405 31.07 -42.06 -28.49
CA SER A 405 31.46 -42.08 -29.91
C SER A 405 31.80 -43.51 -30.33
N PHE A 406 31.28 -43.91 -31.49
CA PHE A 406 31.23 -45.26 -32.10
C PHE A 406 30.00 -46.09 -31.74
#